data_AF-A0A6P0Y0T1-F1
#
_entry.id   AF-A0A6P0Y0T1-F1
#
_cell.length_a   1.000
_cell.length_b   1.000
_cell.length_c   1.000
_cell.angle_alpha   90.00
_cell.angle_beta   90.00
_cell.angle_gamma   90.00
#
_symmetry.space_group_name_H-M   'P 1'
#
loop_
_entity.id
_entity.type
_entity.pdbx_description
1 polymer ?
#
loop_
_entity_poly.entity_id
_entity_poly.type
_entity_poly.pdbx_seq_one_letter_code
_entity_poly.pdbx_strand_id
1 'polypeptide(L)' 'MNKRKDALVSLLGTRRGFRKRGLGRGILLSALKLLKAEGMETAMLYVDADNLSGATRLYESVGFRRVNTQIAYIKEV' A
#
# COMPACT_ATOMS: atom_id res chain seq x y z
N MET A 1 5.67 26.32 -4.51
CA MET A 1 5.60 25.02 -3.80
C MET A 1 4.74 24.09 -4.65
N ASN A 2 5.35 23.23 -5.47
CA ASN A 2 4.61 22.40 -6.42
C ASN A 2 3.77 21.38 -5.64
N LYS A 3 2.44 21.43 -5.77
CA LYS A 3 1.54 20.42 -5.17
C LYS A 3 1.81 19.09 -5.86
N ARG A 4 2.64 18.22 -5.28
CA ARG A 4 2.78 16.85 -5.78
C ARG A 4 1.41 16.17 -5.72
N LYS A 5 1.02 15.52 -6.81
CA LYS A 5 -0.25 14.78 -6.90
C LYS A 5 -0.05 13.37 -6.37
N ASP A 6 0.19 13.29 -5.07
CA ASP A 6 0.45 12.05 -4.35
C ASP A 6 -0.86 11.53 -3.74
N ALA A 7 -1.12 10.24 -3.88
CA ALA A 7 -2.27 9.56 -3.28
C ALA A 7 -1.83 8.49 -2.27
N LEU A 8 -2.62 8.32 -1.21
CA LEU A 8 -2.36 7.31 -0.17
C LEU A 8 -3.37 6.16 -0.29
N VAL A 9 -2.86 4.94 -0.44
CA VAL A 9 -3.65 3.71 -0.23
C VAL A 9 -3.67 3.42 1.26
N SER A 10 -4.76 3.79 1.94
CA SER A 10 -4.85 3.75 3.41
C SER A 10 -5.09 2.35 3.99
N LEU A 11 -5.94 1.54 3.37
CA LEU A 11 -6.27 0.19 3.84
C LEU A 11 -6.51 -0.74 2.66
N LEU A 12 -5.83 -1.90 2.68
CA LEU A 12 -6.05 -2.97 1.73
C LEU A 12 -5.93 -4.31 2.44
N GLY A 13 -6.93 -5.17 2.28
CA GLY A 13 -6.94 -6.48 2.91
C GLY A 13 -7.89 -7.46 2.23
N THR A 14 -7.65 -8.74 2.48
CA THR A 14 -8.55 -9.82 2.09
C THR A 14 -8.80 -10.72 3.30
N ARG A 15 -10.01 -11.30 3.37
CA ARG A 15 -10.36 -12.28 4.41
C ARG A 15 -9.37 -13.46 4.36
N ARG A 16 -9.03 -14.03 5.53
CA ARG A 16 -8.00 -15.09 5.66
C ARG A 16 -8.19 -16.25 4.70
N GLY A 17 -9.42 -16.76 4.55
CA GLY A 17 -9.76 -17.87 3.64
C GLY A 17 -9.67 -17.54 2.14
N PHE A 18 -9.43 -16.28 1.79
CA PHE A 18 -9.34 -15.81 0.40
C PHE A 18 -7.94 -15.29 0.03
N ARG A 19 -6.96 -15.43 0.93
CA ARG A 19 -5.56 -15.06 0.68
C ARG A 19 -4.93 -15.99 -0.36
N LYS A 20 -3.84 -15.54 -0.99
CA LYS A 20 -3.09 -16.29 -2.02
C LYS A 20 -3.89 -16.64 -3.29
N ARG A 21 -5.03 -15.98 -3.51
CA ARG A 21 -5.87 -16.11 -4.72
C ARG A 21 -5.80 -14.92 -5.67
N GLY A 22 -4.81 -14.04 -5.49
CA GLY A 22 -4.64 -12.84 -6.33
C GLY A 22 -5.58 -11.67 -6.04
N LEU A 23 -6.58 -11.81 -5.16
CA LEU A 23 -7.56 -10.75 -4.87
C LEU A 23 -6.93 -9.44 -4.38
N GLY A 24 -5.97 -9.51 -3.45
CA GLY A 24 -5.28 -8.31 -2.96
C GLY A 24 -4.54 -7.57 -4.07
N ARG A 25 -3.94 -8.30 -5.01
CA ARG A 25 -3.30 -7.73 -6.21
C ARG A 25 -4.32 -7.09 -7.14
N GLY A 26 -5.46 -7.76 -7.36
CA GLY A 26 -6.55 -7.23 -8.17
C GLY A 26 -7.07 -5.90 -7.63
N ILE A 27 -7.38 -5.85 -6.33
CA ILE A 27 -7.85 -4.62 -5.65
C ILE A 27 -6.81 -3.50 -5.79
N LEU A 28 -5.53 -3.79 -5.53
CA LEU A 28 -4.46 -2.80 -5.60
C LEU A 28 -4.29 -2.24 -7.03
N LEU A 29 -4.27 -3.10 -8.05
CA LEU A 29 -4.15 -2.66 -9.44
C LEU A 29 -5.35 -1.82 -9.89
N SER A 30 -6.55 -2.17 -9.45
CA SER A 30 -7.75 -1.36 -9.73
C SER A 30 -7.66 0.02 -9.08
N ALA A 31 -7.20 0.10 -7.82
CA ALA A 31 -6.98 1.37 -7.15
C ALA A 31 -5.94 2.23 -7.88
N LEU A 32 -4.80 1.66 -8.29
CA LEU A 32 -3.77 2.38 -9.05
C LEU A 32 -4.29 2.91 -10.40
N LYS A 33 -5.15 2.14 -11.09
CA LYS A 33 -5.80 2.61 -12.33
C LYS A 33 -6.71 3.80 -12.07
N LEU A 34 -7.50 3.77 -10.98
CA LEU A 34 -8.35 4.89 -10.60
C LEU A 34 -7.52 6.14 -10.28
N LEU A 35 -6.47 6.00 -9.47
CA LEU A 35 -5.57 7.11 -9.14
C LEU A 35 -4.95 7.74 -10.40
N LYS A 36 -4.54 6.92 -11.36
CA LYS A 36 -4.03 7.40 -12.65
C LYS A 36 -5.09 8.16 -13.45
N ALA A 37 -6.34 7.69 -13.46
CA ALA A 37 -7.45 8.35 -14.14
C ALA A 37 -7.78 9.72 -13.51
N GLU A 38 -7.63 9.85 -12.19
CA GLU A 38 -7.76 11.09 -11.43
C GLU A 38 -6.53 12.03 -11.57
N GLY A 39 -5.55 11.65 -12.40
CA GLY A 39 -4.36 12.45 -12.66
C GLY A 39 -3.35 12.48 -11.53
N MET A 40 -3.37 11.50 -10.63
CA MET A 40 -2.32 11.32 -9.61
C MET A 40 -1.03 10.82 -10.25
N GLU A 41 0.09 11.31 -9.75
CA GLU A 41 1.43 11.01 -10.27
C GLU A 41 2.14 9.94 -9.44
N THR A 42 1.86 9.87 -8.14
CA THR A 42 2.43 8.86 -7.26
C THR A 42 1.38 8.23 -6.34
N ALA A 43 1.61 6.97 -5.98
CA ALA A 43 0.83 6.26 -4.97
C ALA A 43 1.77 5.84 -3.83
N MET A 44 1.33 6.05 -2.60
CA MET A 44 2.04 5.70 -1.38
C MET A 44 1.20 4.75 -0.53
N LEU A 45 1.87 4.00 0.34
CA LEU A 45 1.27 3.19 1.39
C LEU A 45 2.24 3.07 2.55
N TYR A 46 1.70 2.78 3.73
CA TYR A 46 2.47 2.38 4.90
C TYR A 46 2.13 0.92 5.23
N VAL A 47 3.14 0.19 5.70
CA VAL A 47 2.98 -1.19 6.12
C VAL A 47 3.90 -1.44 7.31
N ASP A 48 3.44 -2.23 8.27
CA ASP A 48 4.30 -2.69 9.36
C ASP A 48 5.50 -3.46 8.77
N ALA A 49 6.70 -3.10 9.23
CA ALA A 49 7.94 -3.72 8.74
C ALA A 49 7.94 -5.25 8.99
N ASP A 50 7.36 -5.67 10.10
CA ASP A 50 7.23 -7.08 10.50
C ASP A 50 5.97 -7.77 9.96
N ASN A 51 5.34 -7.22 8.91
CA ASN A 51 4.08 -7.75 8.41
C ASN A 51 4.20 -9.18 7.84
N LEU A 52 3.83 -10.16 8.67
CA LEU A 52 3.85 -11.60 8.37
C LEU A 52 2.85 -12.02 7.27
N SER A 53 1.93 -11.14 6.85
CA SER A 53 0.92 -11.47 5.83
C SER A 53 1.46 -11.46 4.40
N GLY A 54 2.71 -11.01 4.20
CA GLY A 54 3.35 -10.93 2.89
C GLY A 54 2.93 -9.70 2.06
N ALA A 55 2.37 -8.67 2.70
CA ALA A 55 1.93 -7.45 2.01
C ALA A 55 3.10 -6.73 1.32
N THR A 56 4.29 -6.70 1.92
CA THR A 56 5.49 -6.11 1.31
C THR A 56 5.80 -6.73 -0.06
N ARG A 57 5.79 -8.07 -0.14
CA ARG A 57 5.99 -8.79 -1.42
C ARG A 57 4.91 -8.47 -2.44
N LEU A 58 3.65 -8.32 -1.99
CA LEU A 58 2.56 -7.91 -2.87
C LEU A 58 2.82 -6.51 -3.45
N TYR A 59 3.20 -5.54 -2.63
CA TYR A 59 3.46 -4.17 -3.07
C TYR A 59 4.64 -4.12 -4.04
N GLU A 60 5.75 -4.78 -3.71
CA GLU A 60 6.93 -4.89 -4.58
C GLU A 60 6.58 -5.55 -5.93
N SER A 61 5.72 -6.59 -5.92
CA SER A 61 5.29 -7.29 -7.15
C SER A 61 4.49 -6.42 -8.13
N VAL A 62 4.01 -5.25 -7.70
CA VAL A 62 3.31 -4.27 -8.55
C VAL A 62 4.09 -2.96 -8.71
N GLY A 63 5.38 -2.95 -8.34
CA GLY A 63 6.30 -1.84 -8.61
C GLY A 63 6.43 -0.81 -7.49
N PHE A 64 5.84 -1.03 -6.30
CA PHE A 64 6.19 -0.21 -5.15
C PHE A 64 7.64 -0.48 -4.74
N ARG A 65 8.30 0.55 -4.23
CA ARG A 65 9.63 0.46 -3.61
C ARG A 65 9.60 1.15 -2.26
N ARG A 66 10.37 0.65 -1.31
CA ARG A 66 10.54 1.30 -0.01
C ARG A 66 11.20 2.67 -0.21
N VAL A 67 10.58 3.72 0.33
CA VAL A 67 11.07 5.11 0.26
C VAL A 67 11.56 5.63 1.61
N ASN A 68 11.03 5.12 2.72
CA ASN A 68 11.47 5.44 4.07
C ASN A 68 11.13 4.29 5.04
N THR A 69 11.55 4.41 6.29
CA THR A 69 11.17 3.55 7.41
C THR A 69 10.93 4.47 8.61
N GLN A 70 9.86 4.21 9.36
CA GLN A 70 9.49 5.00 10.53
C GLN A 70 9.43 4.08 11.75
N ILE A 71 9.79 4.61 12.93
CA ILE A 71 9.70 3.92 14.21
C ILE A 71 8.68 4.68 15.05
N ALA A 72 7.74 3.97 15.66
CA ALA A 72 6.75 4.53 16.57
C ALA A 72 7.01 4.04 18.01
N TYR A 73 6.96 4.95 18.97
CA TYR A 73 6.97 4.65 20.40
C TYR A 73 5.58 4.93 20.96
N ILE A 74 5.03 4.01 21.73
CA ILE A 74 3.72 4.15 22.39
C ILE A 74 3.91 3.76 23.86
N LYS A 75 3.38 4.59 24.77
CA LYS A 75 3.31 4.30 26.20
C LYS A 75 1.90 4.63 26.67
N GLU A 76 1.24 3.66 27.31
CA GLU A 76 0.01 3.92 28.06
C GLU A 76 0.36 4.74 29.32
N VAL A 77 -0.45 5.78 29.59
CA VAL A 77 -0.28 6.68 30.73
C VAL A 77 -1.14 6.21 31.89
#